data_AF-A0A5N9HGP2-F1
#
_entry.id   AF-A0A5N9HGP2-F1
#
_cell.length_a   1.000
_cell.length_b   1.000
_cell.length_c   1.000
_cell.angle_alpha   90.00
_cell.angle_beta   90.00
_cell.angle_gamma   90.00
#
_symmetry.space_group_name_H-M   'P 1'
#
loop_
_entity.id
_entity.type
_entity.pdbx_description
1 polymer ?
#
loop_
_entity_poly.entity_id
_entity_poly.type
_entity_poly.pdbx_seq_one_letter_code
_entity_poly.pdbx_strand_id
1 'polypeptide(L)'
;GLSSDSLAVLIDMEGNVIHSWHSQRGIRYGHLLDNGNMLCRLRHPEYLAEHIRPMGGSGRGIIEIDPKSNVVWEYYNDYYHHDHYRLEDGTTAVLTWEEVTDEVRSKIKGGVTPDDYPDQLFGDCIEIIDKTGNVLYKWNSWEHLDFNEDVICPLETRREWTHGNAIGYGGEGKFLVSYRNISMIALLDIKTGDFVWKWGNSILSHQHSPSLLENGNILVFDNGCHRQGLPFSKIIEINPNTNEIEWEYSGDPFISFFSSNISSCERLPNGNTLITEGAPGRIFEITHEKEIVWEYINPFEVQGEAPIPKNAIFRSHRYDKNHPAIQKILG
;
A
#
# COMPACT_ATOMS: atom_id res chain seq x y z
N GLY A 1 4.14 -7.25 -10.88
CA GLY A 1 4.98 -6.34 -11.70
C GLY A 1 4.24 -5.78 -12.93
N LEU A 2 4.76 -4.73 -13.59
CA LEU A 2 4.21 -3.98 -14.76
C LEU A 2 4.56 -4.59 -16.14
N SER A 3 4.11 -5.81 -16.44
CA SER A 3 3.95 -6.34 -17.82
C SER A 3 3.04 -7.57 -17.82
N SER A 4 2.78 -8.12 -19.01
CA SER A 4 1.74 -9.09 -19.37
C SER A 4 1.72 -10.39 -18.57
N ASP A 5 2.79 -10.78 -17.88
CA ASP A 5 2.83 -11.97 -17.04
C ASP A 5 2.75 -11.57 -15.57
N SER A 6 1.53 -11.48 -15.08
CA SER A 6 1.27 -10.97 -13.73
C SER A 6 1.03 -12.11 -12.75
N LEU A 7 2.14 -12.50 -12.13
CA LEU A 7 2.24 -13.59 -11.18
C LEU A 7 2.25 -13.03 -9.75
N ALA A 8 1.70 -13.79 -8.81
CA ALA A 8 2.11 -13.76 -7.42
C ALA A 8 2.89 -15.05 -7.14
N VAL A 9 4.01 -14.94 -6.44
CA VAL A 9 4.89 -16.09 -6.15
C VAL A 9 5.01 -16.30 -4.66
N LEU A 10 5.04 -17.56 -4.25
CA LEU A 10 5.46 -17.99 -2.93
C LEU A 10 6.86 -18.58 -3.06
N ILE A 11 7.79 -18.08 -2.25
CA ILE A 11 9.18 -18.56 -2.21
C ILE A 11 9.50 -19.18 -0.85
N ASP A 12 10.42 -20.14 -0.83
CA ASP A 12 11.04 -20.62 0.40
C ASP A 12 12.21 -19.72 0.85
N MET A 13 12.88 -20.10 1.94
CA MET A 13 13.99 -19.34 2.52
C MET A 13 15.26 -19.38 1.68
N GLU A 14 15.37 -20.39 0.82
CA GLU A 14 16.44 -20.56 -0.15
C GLU A 14 16.18 -19.77 -1.45
N GLY A 15 15.02 -19.11 -1.56
CA GLY A 15 14.63 -18.30 -2.70
C GLY A 15 14.02 -19.10 -3.85
N ASN A 16 13.70 -20.38 -3.66
CA ASN A 16 13.03 -21.19 -4.66
C ASN A 16 11.54 -20.86 -4.71
N VAL A 17 10.98 -20.76 -5.92
CA VAL A 17 9.52 -20.66 -6.09
C VAL A 17 8.90 -22.01 -5.76
N ILE A 18 8.11 -22.05 -4.69
CA ILE A 18 7.39 -23.25 -4.24
C ILE A 18 5.93 -23.25 -4.69
N HIS A 19 5.37 -22.09 -5.02
CA HIS A 19 4.05 -21.96 -5.61
C HIS A 19 3.90 -20.64 -6.39
N SER A 20 2.97 -20.60 -7.34
CA SER A 20 2.65 -19.38 -8.08
C SER A 20 1.18 -19.30 -8.43
N TRP A 21 0.60 -18.11 -8.26
CA TRP A 21 -0.72 -17.77 -8.76
C TRP A 21 -0.61 -16.91 -10.01
N HIS A 22 -1.58 -17.06 -10.91
CA HIS A 22 -1.59 -16.36 -12.20
C HIS A 22 -2.99 -15.85 -12.55
N SER A 23 -3.05 -14.71 -13.24
CA SER A 23 -4.28 -14.24 -13.87
C SER A 23 -3.95 -13.45 -15.13
N GLN A 24 -4.62 -13.77 -16.24
CA GLN A 24 -4.51 -13.01 -17.49
C GLN A 24 -4.92 -11.53 -17.32
N ARG A 25 -5.70 -11.22 -16.27
CA ARG A 25 -6.13 -9.85 -15.93
C ARG A 25 -5.07 -9.03 -15.22
N GLY A 26 -3.98 -9.65 -14.80
CA GLY A 26 -2.83 -8.94 -14.30
C GLY A 26 -2.77 -8.80 -12.77
N ILE A 27 -2.25 -9.77 -12.01
CA ILE A 27 -2.00 -9.61 -10.56
C ILE A 27 -0.92 -8.55 -10.26
N ARG A 28 -1.28 -7.54 -9.48
CA ARG A 28 -0.38 -6.44 -9.04
C ARG A 28 0.16 -6.64 -7.64
N TYR A 29 -0.67 -7.19 -6.77
CA TYR A 29 -0.42 -7.44 -5.36
C TYR A 29 -1.41 -8.51 -4.90
N GLY A 30 -0.99 -9.37 -3.98
CA GLY A 30 -1.82 -10.42 -3.41
C GLY A 30 -1.54 -10.57 -1.92
N HIS A 31 -2.58 -10.92 -1.17
CA HIS A 31 -2.51 -11.26 0.24
C HIS A 31 -3.20 -12.61 0.47
N LEU A 32 -2.53 -13.52 1.18
CA LEU A 32 -3.07 -14.85 1.47
C LEU A 32 -4.11 -14.76 2.59
N LEU A 33 -5.27 -15.35 2.36
CA LEU A 33 -6.35 -15.46 3.35
C LEU A 33 -6.21 -16.78 4.13
N ASP A 34 -6.76 -16.81 5.35
CA ASP A 34 -6.73 -18.00 6.22
C ASP A 34 -7.33 -19.26 5.60
N ASN A 35 -8.28 -19.08 4.66
CA ASN A 35 -8.90 -20.17 3.93
C ASN A 35 -8.00 -20.79 2.84
N GLY A 36 -6.79 -20.26 2.62
CA GLY A 36 -5.86 -20.71 1.58
C GLY A 36 -6.03 -20.04 0.22
N ASN A 37 -6.99 -19.15 0.06
CA ASN A 37 -7.17 -18.37 -1.16
C ASN A 37 -6.29 -17.12 -1.12
N MET A 38 -5.96 -16.58 -2.29
CA MET A 38 -5.24 -15.32 -2.45
C MET A 38 -6.22 -14.22 -2.84
N LEU A 39 -6.24 -13.12 -2.10
CA LEU A 39 -6.97 -11.90 -2.48
C LEU A 39 -6.02 -10.98 -3.24
N CYS A 40 -6.33 -10.71 -4.49
CA CYS A 40 -5.43 -10.07 -5.45
C CYS A 40 -6.00 -8.75 -5.97
N ARG A 41 -5.16 -7.72 -5.96
CA ARG A 41 -5.38 -6.50 -6.75
C ARG A 41 -5.01 -6.74 -8.21
N LEU A 42 -5.86 -6.28 -9.12
CA LEU A 42 -5.64 -6.37 -10.56
C LEU A 42 -5.03 -5.12 -11.19
N ARG A 43 -4.36 -5.30 -12.33
CA ARG A 43 -3.92 -4.22 -13.24
C ARG A 43 -5.14 -3.53 -13.81
N HIS A 44 -5.10 -2.21 -13.89
CA HIS A 44 -6.04 -1.45 -14.72
C HIS A 44 -5.64 -1.55 -16.20
N PRO A 45 -6.52 -2.05 -17.10
CA PRO A 45 -6.24 -2.02 -18.54
C PRO A 45 -6.03 -0.59 -19.03
N GLU A 46 -5.02 -0.41 -19.88
CA GLU A 46 -4.59 0.92 -20.30
C GLU A 46 -5.66 1.68 -21.06
N TYR A 47 -6.42 0.99 -21.92
CA TYR A 47 -7.51 1.54 -22.71
C TYR A 47 -8.75 1.93 -21.88
N LEU A 48 -8.83 1.46 -20.62
CA LEU A 48 -9.90 1.87 -19.70
C LEU A 48 -9.44 2.97 -18.74
N ALA A 49 -8.12 3.14 -18.56
CA ALA A 49 -7.57 4.03 -17.54
C ALA A 49 -7.48 5.51 -17.97
N GLU A 50 -7.90 5.87 -19.19
CA GLU A 50 -7.68 7.23 -19.73
C GLU A 50 -8.24 8.34 -18.82
N HIS A 51 -9.42 8.11 -18.23
CA HIS A 51 -10.10 9.07 -17.36
C HIS A 51 -9.40 9.29 -16.00
N ILE A 52 -8.56 8.34 -15.57
CA ILE A 52 -7.77 8.42 -14.33
C ILE A 52 -6.27 8.61 -14.60
N ARG A 53 -5.81 8.64 -15.86
CA ARG A 53 -4.41 8.96 -16.15
C ARG A 53 -4.15 10.44 -15.80
N PRO A 54 -3.01 10.77 -15.17
CA PRO A 54 -1.85 9.92 -14.87
C PRO A 54 -1.77 9.41 -13.41
N MET A 55 -2.89 9.28 -12.71
CA MET A 55 -2.92 8.88 -11.30
C MET A 55 -2.28 7.50 -11.09
N GLY A 56 -1.33 7.45 -10.15
CA GLY A 56 -0.56 6.26 -9.84
C GLY A 56 -1.39 5.23 -9.07
N GLY A 57 -1.10 3.95 -9.24
CA GLY A 57 -1.68 2.90 -8.40
C GLY A 57 -3.14 2.53 -8.70
N SER A 58 -3.67 2.90 -9.86
CA SER A 58 -4.97 2.40 -10.33
C SER A 58 -5.00 0.87 -10.41
N GLY A 59 -6.18 0.29 -10.18
CA GLY A 59 -6.45 -1.13 -10.35
C GLY A 59 -7.84 -1.34 -10.94
N ARG A 60 -8.02 -2.37 -11.76
CA ARG A 60 -9.36 -2.67 -12.32
C ARG A 60 -10.33 -3.17 -11.25
N GLY A 61 -9.79 -3.74 -10.18
CA GLY A 61 -10.58 -4.36 -9.12
C GLY A 61 -9.79 -5.39 -8.33
N ILE A 62 -10.54 -6.25 -7.64
CA ILE A 62 -10.04 -7.26 -6.71
C ILE A 62 -10.60 -8.62 -7.11
N ILE A 63 -9.78 -9.66 -6.98
CA ILE A 63 -10.22 -11.04 -7.20
C ILE A 63 -9.78 -11.90 -6.04
N GLU A 64 -10.60 -12.86 -5.64
CA GLU A 64 -10.18 -13.95 -4.78
C GLU A 64 -9.96 -15.19 -5.65
N ILE A 65 -8.78 -15.81 -5.53
CA ILE A 65 -8.41 -17.00 -6.29
C ILE A 65 -8.00 -18.15 -5.37
N ASP A 66 -8.36 -19.36 -5.73
CA ASP A 66 -7.93 -20.57 -5.02
C ASP A 66 -6.44 -20.90 -5.31
N PRO A 67 -5.83 -21.89 -4.64
CA PRO A 67 -4.46 -22.35 -4.93
C PRO A 67 -4.22 -22.84 -6.36
N LYS A 68 -5.26 -23.06 -7.17
CA LYS A 68 -5.15 -23.43 -8.58
C LYS A 68 -5.36 -22.23 -9.52
N SER A 69 -5.43 -21.02 -8.94
CA SER A 69 -5.73 -19.76 -9.64
C SER A 69 -7.14 -19.69 -10.25
N ASN A 70 -8.10 -20.50 -9.79
CA ASN A 70 -9.49 -20.35 -10.17
C ASN A 70 -10.10 -19.16 -9.42
N VAL A 71 -10.82 -18.31 -10.13
CA VAL A 71 -11.54 -17.17 -9.54
C VAL A 71 -12.75 -17.68 -8.77
N VAL A 72 -12.82 -17.37 -7.48
CA VAL A 72 -13.95 -17.72 -6.61
C VAL A 72 -14.78 -16.51 -6.20
N TRP A 73 -14.23 -15.31 -6.34
CA TRP A 73 -14.92 -14.04 -6.12
C TRP A 73 -14.23 -12.91 -6.89
N GLU A 74 -14.99 -11.89 -7.27
CA GLU A 74 -14.44 -10.70 -7.93
C GLU A 74 -15.28 -9.45 -7.63
N TYR A 75 -14.61 -8.30 -7.67
CA TYR A 75 -15.19 -6.98 -7.58
C TYR A 75 -14.45 -6.05 -8.55
N TYR A 76 -15.19 -5.19 -9.26
CA TYR A 76 -14.64 -4.24 -10.21
C TYR A 76 -15.15 -2.83 -9.94
N ASN A 77 -14.23 -1.88 -9.99
CA ASN A 77 -14.50 -0.46 -9.89
C ASN A 77 -13.36 0.26 -10.63
N ASP A 78 -13.68 1.13 -11.58
CA ASP A 78 -12.65 1.83 -12.37
C ASP A 78 -11.88 2.85 -11.53
N TYR A 79 -12.44 3.28 -10.40
CA TYR A 79 -11.79 4.17 -9.45
C TYR A 79 -11.09 3.44 -8.30
N TYR A 80 -11.09 2.11 -8.27
CA TYR A 80 -10.35 1.37 -7.26
C TYR A 80 -8.84 1.56 -7.44
N HIS A 81 -8.12 1.74 -6.32
CA HIS A 81 -6.69 1.94 -6.35
C HIS A 81 -5.99 1.32 -5.13
N HIS A 82 -4.68 1.12 -5.30
CA HIS A 82 -3.70 0.73 -4.29
C HIS A 82 -4.00 -0.52 -3.47
N ASP A 83 -4.97 -0.47 -2.55
CA ASP A 83 -5.08 -1.38 -1.43
C ASP A 83 -6.52 -1.67 -1.00
N HIS A 84 -6.68 -2.76 -0.25
CA HIS A 84 -7.95 -3.23 0.29
C HIS A 84 -7.71 -4.08 1.54
N TYR A 85 -8.74 -4.24 2.36
CA TYR A 85 -8.69 -5.05 3.57
C TYR A 85 -9.99 -5.85 3.74
N ARG A 86 -9.88 -7.17 3.85
CA ARG A 86 -11.02 -8.08 4.12
C ARG A 86 -11.24 -8.13 5.64
N LEU A 87 -12.44 -7.73 6.08
CA LEU A 87 -12.84 -7.77 7.48
C LEU A 87 -13.26 -9.18 7.90
N GLU A 88 -13.30 -9.42 9.21
CA GLU A 88 -13.69 -10.71 9.81
C GLU A 88 -15.12 -11.14 9.45
N ASP A 89 -16.05 -10.19 9.29
CA ASP A 89 -17.42 -10.47 8.83
C ASP A 89 -17.51 -10.82 7.33
N GLY A 90 -16.39 -10.68 6.61
CA GLY A 90 -16.23 -10.97 5.20
C GLY A 90 -16.62 -9.83 4.27
N THR A 91 -16.99 -8.65 4.79
CA THR A 91 -17.01 -7.40 4.01
C THR A 91 -15.59 -6.98 3.65
N THR A 92 -15.43 -6.15 2.62
CA THR A 92 -14.11 -5.67 2.19
C THR A 92 -14.09 -4.14 2.20
N ALA A 93 -13.12 -3.55 2.87
CA ALA A 93 -12.81 -2.14 2.72
C ALA A 93 -11.91 -1.95 1.49
N VAL A 94 -12.27 -1.03 0.60
CA VAL A 94 -11.53 -0.75 -0.62
C VAL A 94 -11.24 0.73 -0.72
N LEU A 95 -10.03 1.08 -1.16
CA LEU A 95 -9.68 2.45 -1.51
C LEU A 95 -10.18 2.78 -2.92
N THR A 96 -10.93 3.87 -3.04
CA THR A 96 -11.44 4.37 -4.32
C THR A 96 -11.23 5.87 -4.44
N TRP A 97 -11.13 6.36 -5.66
CA TRP A 97 -11.13 7.80 -5.93
C TRP A 97 -12.53 8.32 -6.22
N GLU A 98 -12.76 9.58 -5.89
CA GLU A 98 -13.91 10.35 -6.39
C GLU A 98 -13.47 11.78 -6.75
N GLU A 99 -13.97 12.29 -7.86
CA GLU A 99 -13.74 13.68 -8.24
C GLU A 99 -14.47 14.60 -7.26
N VAL A 100 -13.73 15.51 -6.62
CA VAL A 100 -14.34 16.45 -5.68
C VAL A 100 -15.03 17.60 -6.42
N THR A 101 -16.03 18.20 -5.78
CA THR A 101 -16.70 19.38 -6.34
C THR A 101 -15.76 20.58 -6.47
N ASP A 102 -16.09 21.52 -7.36
CA ASP A 102 -15.35 22.78 -7.50
C ASP A 102 -15.21 23.55 -6.17
N GLU A 103 -16.25 23.47 -5.32
CA GLU A 103 -16.22 24.11 -4.00
C GLU A 103 -15.12 23.50 -3.12
N VAL A 104 -15.07 22.18 -3.01
CA VAL A 104 -14.04 21.47 -2.24
C VAL A 104 -12.66 21.71 -2.86
N ARG A 105 -12.55 21.57 -4.18
CA ARG A 105 -11.30 21.77 -4.93
C ARG A 105 -10.68 23.15 -4.71
N SER A 106 -11.51 24.19 -4.62
CA SER A 106 -11.05 25.57 -4.39
C SER A 106 -10.38 25.78 -3.02
N LYS A 107 -10.68 24.91 -2.04
CA LYS A 107 -10.16 24.99 -0.66
C LYS A 107 -8.85 24.23 -0.49
N ILE A 108 -8.64 23.16 -1.25
CA ILE A 108 -7.43 22.30 -1.17
C ILE A 108 -6.19 23.13 -1.53
N LYS A 109 -5.04 22.88 -0.91
CA LYS A 109 -3.80 23.65 -1.12
C LYS A 109 -2.64 22.76 -1.57
N GLY A 110 -1.62 23.39 -2.16
CA GLY A 110 -0.40 22.71 -2.58
C GLY A 110 -0.54 21.96 -3.92
N GLY A 111 0.49 21.17 -4.22
CA GLY A 111 0.63 20.48 -5.49
C GLY A 111 0.87 21.40 -6.69
N VAL A 112 1.23 20.80 -7.82
CA VAL A 112 1.46 21.48 -9.10
C VAL A 112 0.41 21.03 -10.10
N THR A 113 -0.14 21.98 -10.88
CA THR A 113 -0.99 21.69 -12.03
C THR A 113 -0.20 21.97 -13.30
N PRO A 114 0.31 20.95 -14.01
CA PRO A 114 0.90 21.16 -15.33
C PRO A 114 -0.13 21.72 -16.33
N ASP A 115 0.33 22.52 -17.29
CA ASP A 115 -0.54 23.21 -18.26
C ASP A 115 -1.40 22.27 -19.12
N ASP A 116 -0.96 21.02 -19.31
CA ASP A 116 -1.62 19.99 -20.10
C ASP A 116 -2.51 19.03 -19.28
N TYR A 117 -2.63 19.26 -17.97
CA TYR A 117 -3.43 18.38 -17.09
C TYR A 117 -4.90 18.80 -17.05
N PRO A 118 -5.83 17.83 -17.01
CA PRO A 118 -7.24 18.13 -16.87
C PRO A 118 -7.54 18.81 -15.53
N ASP A 119 -8.48 19.75 -15.57
CA ASP A 119 -8.88 20.62 -14.46
C ASP A 119 -9.79 19.88 -13.46
N GLN A 120 -9.39 18.67 -13.04
CA GLN A 120 -10.10 17.86 -12.04
C GLN A 120 -9.16 17.48 -10.91
N LEU A 121 -9.73 17.26 -9.73
CA LEU A 121 -9.02 16.84 -8.53
C LEU A 121 -9.79 15.70 -7.87
N PHE A 122 -9.08 14.64 -7.51
CA PHE A 122 -9.66 13.47 -6.86
C PHE A 122 -9.32 13.43 -5.38
N GLY A 123 -10.33 13.11 -4.57
CA GLY A 123 -10.17 12.76 -3.16
C GLY A 123 -10.18 11.25 -2.99
N ASP A 124 -9.56 10.77 -1.91
CA ASP A 124 -9.61 9.37 -1.52
C ASP A 124 -10.93 9.07 -0.79
N CYS A 125 -11.49 7.92 -1.09
CA CYS A 125 -12.67 7.35 -0.45
C CYS A 125 -12.35 5.96 0.10
N ILE A 126 -13.11 5.56 1.12
CA ILE A 126 -13.14 4.18 1.60
C ILE A 126 -14.55 3.66 1.43
N GLU A 127 -14.70 2.61 0.64
CA GLU A 127 -15.97 1.91 0.46
C GLU A 127 -15.95 0.58 1.19
N ILE A 128 -16.97 0.30 1.99
CA ILE A 128 -17.19 -1.01 2.60
C ILE A 128 -18.16 -1.77 1.70
N ILE A 129 -17.68 -2.84 1.07
CA ILE A 129 -18.46 -3.66 0.15
C ILE A 129 -18.83 -5.02 0.75
N ASP A 130 -20.03 -5.49 0.45
CA ASP A 130 -20.46 -6.85 0.78
C ASP A 130 -19.87 -7.90 -0.18
N LYS A 131 -20.14 -9.19 0.10
CA LYS A 131 -19.67 -10.32 -0.72
C LYS A 131 -20.29 -10.37 -2.12
N THR A 132 -21.31 -9.58 -2.40
CA THR A 132 -21.91 -9.46 -3.74
C THR A 132 -21.40 -8.23 -4.49
N GLY A 133 -20.59 -7.39 -3.85
CA GLY A 133 -20.01 -6.17 -4.40
C GLY A 133 -20.86 -4.92 -4.19
N ASN A 134 -21.93 -4.97 -3.39
CA ASN A 134 -22.70 -3.76 -3.09
C ASN A 134 -21.95 -2.90 -2.08
N VAL A 135 -21.92 -1.59 -2.32
CA VAL A 135 -21.41 -0.60 -1.37
C VAL A 135 -22.42 -0.45 -0.23
N LEU A 136 -22.00 -0.82 0.98
CA LEU A 136 -22.79 -0.68 2.21
C LEU A 136 -22.57 0.69 2.86
N TYR A 137 -21.36 1.21 2.74
CA TYR A 137 -20.95 2.48 3.31
C TYR A 137 -19.83 3.09 2.47
N LYS A 138 -19.84 4.42 2.36
CA LYS A 138 -18.80 5.20 1.71
C LYS A 138 -18.38 6.33 2.63
N TRP A 139 -17.08 6.44 2.84
CA TRP A 139 -16.44 7.51 3.58
C TRP A 139 -15.60 8.35 2.63
N ASN A 140 -15.69 9.67 2.76
CA ASN A 140 -15.06 10.64 1.86
C ASN A 140 -14.02 11.46 2.61
N SER A 141 -12.76 11.43 2.19
CA SER A 141 -11.67 12.11 2.91
C SER A 141 -11.87 13.61 3.09
N TRP A 142 -12.45 14.30 2.10
CA TRP A 142 -12.62 15.75 2.14
C TRP A 142 -13.66 16.24 3.15
N GLU A 143 -14.42 15.34 3.77
CA GLU A 143 -15.35 15.66 4.85
C GLU A 143 -14.65 15.69 6.22
N HIS A 144 -13.42 15.17 6.31
CA HIS A 144 -12.70 14.94 7.57
C HIS A 144 -11.27 15.49 7.61
N LEU A 145 -10.68 15.86 6.46
CA LEU A 145 -9.36 16.49 6.36
C LEU A 145 -9.44 18.01 6.55
N ASP A 146 -8.34 18.60 7.05
CA ASP A 146 -8.20 20.04 7.20
C ASP A 146 -7.50 20.66 5.98
N PHE A 147 -8.20 21.55 5.28
CA PHE A 147 -7.69 22.21 4.07
C PHE A 147 -6.44 23.09 4.27
N ASN A 148 -6.12 23.49 5.50
CA ASN A 148 -4.96 24.30 5.85
C ASN A 148 -3.77 23.49 6.34
N GLU A 149 -4.02 22.34 6.95
CA GLU A 149 -2.97 21.49 7.52
C GLU A 149 -2.57 20.34 6.59
N ASP A 150 -3.56 19.70 5.96
CA ASP A 150 -3.38 18.52 5.12
C ASP A 150 -3.06 18.96 3.68
N VAL A 151 -1.94 19.66 3.50
CA VAL A 151 -1.54 20.32 2.25
C VAL A 151 -0.76 19.37 1.35
N ILE A 152 -1.13 19.30 0.07
CA ILE A 152 -0.44 18.49 -0.94
C ILE A 152 1.03 18.92 -1.04
N CYS A 153 1.95 17.95 -1.04
CA CYS A 153 3.37 18.21 -1.29
C CYS A 153 3.54 19.09 -2.54
N PRO A 154 4.30 20.20 -2.46
CA PRO A 154 4.43 21.16 -3.56
C PRO A 154 5.19 20.61 -4.79
N LEU A 155 5.74 19.40 -4.71
CA LEU A 155 6.40 18.71 -5.82
C LEU A 155 5.52 17.60 -6.43
N GLU A 156 4.36 17.32 -5.83
CA GLU A 156 3.41 16.34 -6.36
C GLU A 156 2.38 17.01 -7.27
N THR A 157 1.78 16.23 -8.17
CA THR A 157 0.70 16.75 -9.01
C THR A 157 -0.54 17.02 -8.17
N ARG A 158 -1.29 18.07 -8.52
CA ARG A 158 -2.54 18.45 -7.85
C ARG A 158 -3.74 17.57 -8.25
N ARG A 159 -3.51 16.50 -9.01
CA ARG A 159 -4.56 15.61 -9.52
C ARG A 159 -5.23 14.79 -8.41
N GLU A 160 -4.49 14.49 -7.34
CA GLU A 160 -4.97 13.77 -6.17
C GLU A 160 -4.66 14.59 -4.92
N TRP A 161 -5.61 14.70 -3.99
CA TRP A 161 -5.34 15.36 -2.72
C TRP A 161 -4.35 14.54 -1.89
N THR A 162 -4.74 13.32 -1.51
CA THR A 162 -4.02 12.58 -0.47
C THR A 162 -3.22 11.40 -1.00
N HIS A 163 -3.63 10.80 -2.12
CA HIS A 163 -3.02 9.60 -2.70
C HIS A 163 -2.93 8.48 -1.65
N GLY A 164 -4.11 8.00 -1.25
CA GLY A 164 -4.29 6.89 -0.34
C GLY A 164 -3.63 5.63 -0.89
N ASN A 165 -2.60 5.15 -0.19
CA ASN A 165 -1.77 4.05 -0.68
C ASN A 165 -1.75 2.82 0.22
N ALA A 166 -2.41 2.88 1.38
CA ALA A 166 -2.61 1.73 2.26
C ALA A 166 -3.88 1.87 3.10
N ILE A 167 -4.54 0.74 3.32
CA ILE A 167 -5.60 0.56 4.32
C ILE A 167 -5.40 -0.79 4.99
N GLY A 168 -5.45 -0.82 6.32
CA GLY A 168 -5.26 -2.05 7.08
C GLY A 168 -5.91 -2.00 8.45
N TYR A 169 -5.71 -3.05 9.23
CA TYR A 169 -6.22 -3.15 10.59
C TYR A 169 -5.68 -2.02 11.48
N GLY A 170 -6.58 -1.29 12.14
CA GLY A 170 -6.25 -0.22 13.10
C GLY A 170 -6.73 -0.49 14.52
N GLY A 171 -7.10 -1.74 14.86
CA GLY A 171 -7.80 -2.07 16.10
C GLY A 171 -9.31 -2.17 15.92
N GLU A 172 -10.03 -2.51 16.98
CA GLU A 172 -11.49 -2.72 16.95
C GLU A 172 -12.26 -1.56 16.29
N GLY A 173 -12.84 -1.83 15.12
CA GLY A 173 -13.65 -0.88 14.36
C GLY A 173 -12.87 0.27 13.70
N LYS A 174 -11.53 0.18 13.63
CA LYS A 174 -10.68 1.23 13.06
C LYS A 174 -9.84 0.72 11.91
N PHE A 175 -9.52 1.63 10.99
CA PHE A 175 -8.55 1.40 9.93
C PHE A 175 -7.32 2.24 10.15
N LEU A 176 -6.15 1.64 9.92
CA LEU A 176 -4.91 2.35 9.75
C LEU A 176 -4.76 2.69 8.28
N VAL A 177 -4.63 3.98 7.96
CA VAL A 177 -4.56 4.49 6.59
C VAL A 177 -3.28 5.29 6.36
N SER A 178 -2.84 5.33 5.10
CA SER A 178 -1.68 6.11 4.68
C SER A 178 -2.01 6.97 3.47
N TYR A 179 -1.69 8.25 3.59
CA TYR A 179 -1.87 9.28 2.58
C TYR A 179 -0.50 9.82 2.16
N ARG A 180 -0.06 9.40 0.96
CA ARG A 180 1.30 9.61 0.47
C ARG A 180 1.60 11.09 0.23
N ASN A 181 0.71 11.80 -0.46
CA ASN A 181 1.00 13.14 -0.98
C ASN A 181 1.00 14.23 0.10
N ILE A 182 0.40 13.95 1.26
CA ILE A 182 0.43 14.82 2.44
C ILE A 182 1.37 14.28 3.54
N SER A 183 2.05 13.16 3.27
CA SER A 183 2.96 12.47 4.20
C SER A 183 2.34 12.17 5.58
N MET A 184 1.13 11.61 5.58
CA MET A 184 0.35 11.37 6.79
C MET A 184 -0.11 9.91 6.92
N ILE A 185 0.01 9.35 8.12
CA ILE A 185 -0.70 8.14 8.54
C ILE A 185 -1.76 8.51 9.57
N ALA A 186 -2.87 7.77 9.60
CA ALA A 186 -3.96 8.05 10.52
C ALA A 186 -4.69 6.77 10.96
N LEU A 187 -5.24 6.81 12.18
CA LEU A 187 -6.23 5.86 12.66
C LEU A 187 -7.61 6.46 12.42
N LEU A 188 -8.38 5.84 11.54
CA LEU A 188 -9.75 6.21 11.19
C LEU A 188 -10.72 5.30 11.94
N ASP A 189 -11.62 5.86 12.74
CA ASP A 189 -12.77 5.11 13.28
C ASP A 189 -13.90 5.14 12.27
N ILE A 190 -14.13 4.02 11.57
CA ILE A 190 -15.10 3.96 10.47
C ILE A 190 -16.55 4.11 10.94
N LYS A 191 -16.83 3.87 12.22
CA LYS A 191 -18.20 3.99 12.76
C LYS A 191 -18.59 5.46 12.95
N THR A 192 -17.62 6.29 13.35
CA THR A 192 -17.82 7.73 13.54
C THR A 192 -17.48 8.54 12.29
N GLY A 193 -16.56 8.04 11.47
CA GLY A 193 -15.94 8.76 10.36
C GLY A 193 -14.72 9.60 10.78
N ASP A 194 -14.40 9.67 12.08
CA ASP A 194 -13.37 10.57 12.60
C ASP A 194 -11.97 9.94 12.59
N PHE A 195 -10.96 10.78 12.34
CA PHE A 195 -9.59 10.44 12.64
C PHE A 195 -9.35 10.54 14.14
N VAL A 196 -9.09 9.41 14.80
CA VAL A 196 -8.77 9.38 16.24
C VAL A 196 -7.32 9.77 16.51
N TRP A 197 -6.46 9.66 15.49
CA TRP A 197 -5.06 10.04 15.53
C TRP A 197 -4.54 10.28 14.11
N LYS A 198 -3.73 11.34 13.94
CA LYS A 198 -3.01 11.66 12.70
C LYS A 198 -1.55 11.92 13.05
N TRP A 199 -0.61 11.46 12.23
CA TRP A 199 0.81 11.70 12.43
C TRP A 199 1.59 11.65 11.12
N GLY A 200 2.73 12.32 11.09
CA GLY A 200 3.69 12.24 10.00
C GLY A 200 3.88 13.53 9.22
N ASN A 201 2.93 14.47 9.24
CA ASN A 201 3.07 15.77 8.57
C ASN A 201 4.41 16.41 8.96
N SER A 202 5.26 16.71 7.97
CA SER A 202 6.64 17.25 8.12
C SER A 202 7.70 16.33 8.74
N ILE A 203 7.36 15.10 9.17
CA ILE A 203 8.28 14.10 9.72
C ILE A 203 8.52 12.96 8.71
N LEU A 204 7.42 12.39 8.20
CA LEU A 204 7.40 11.40 7.14
C LEU A 204 7.54 12.06 5.77
N SER A 205 7.83 11.24 4.77
CA SER A 205 8.06 11.69 3.41
C SER A 205 7.57 10.63 2.41
N HIS A 206 6.29 10.72 2.03
CA HIS A 206 5.63 9.83 1.06
C HIS A 206 5.67 8.34 1.43
N GLN A 207 5.39 8.06 2.71
CA GLN A 207 5.41 6.74 3.33
C GLN A 207 4.44 5.73 2.72
N HIS A 208 4.65 4.45 3.04
CA HIS A 208 3.79 3.34 2.65
C HIS A 208 3.58 2.34 3.80
N SER A 209 2.49 1.59 3.67
CA SER A 209 2.23 0.33 4.39
C SER A 209 2.38 0.39 5.92
N PRO A 210 1.73 1.34 6.62
CA PRO A 210 1.71 1.33 8.07
C PRO A 210 1.00 0.07 8.60
N SER A 211 1.50 -0.50 9.70
CA SER A 211 0.89 -1.65 10.39
C SER A 211 0.85 -1.44 11.89
N LEU A 212 -0.23 -1.88 12.53
CA LEU A 212 -0.38 -1.87 13.98
C LEU A 212 0.35 -3.08 14.58
N LEU A 213 1.19 -2.85 15.58
CA LEU A 213 1.93 -3.87 16.31
C LEU A 213 1.18 -4.31 17.57
N GLU A 214 1.54 -5.49 18.11
CA GLU A 214 0.91 -6.05 19.32
C GLU A 214 1.04 -5.15 20.56
N ASN A 215 2.14 -4.39 20.66
CA ASN A 215 2.36 -3.42 21.74
C ASN A 215 1.55 -2.12 21.57
N GLY A 216 0.78 -1.98 20.49
CA GLY A 216 0.00 -0.79 20.16
C GLY A 216 0.78 0.29 19.38
N ASN A 217 2.08 0.09 19.13
CA ASN A 217 2.85 0.97 18.26
C ASN A 217 2.49 0.76 16.78
N ILE A 218 2.89 1.70 15.95
CA ILE A 218 2.70 1.62 14.50
C ILE A 218 4.07 1.53 13.83
N LEU A 219 4.26 0.53 12.97
CA LEU A 219 5.42 0.39 12.10
C LEU A 219 5.11 0.98 10.72
N VAL A 220 6.01 1.76 10.14
CA VAL A 220 5.79 2.38 8.82
C VAL A 220 7.07 2.44 7.98
N PHE A 221 6.93 2.24 6.67
CA PHE A 221 8.01 2.44 5.70
C PHE A 221 7.97 3.90 5.23
N ASP A 222 8.92 4.73 5.67
CA ASP A 222 9.09 6.10 5.20
C ASP A 222 10.00 6.13 3.97
N ASN A 223 9.42 6.32 2.79
CA ASN A 223 10.14 6.25 1.52
C ASN A 223 11.20 7.35 1.37
N GLY A 224 10.99 8.54 1.93
CA GLY A 224 11.96 9.65 1.82
C GLY A 224 11.83 10.48 0.55
N CYS A 225 10.81 10.24 -0.29
CA CYS A 225 10.61 11.04 -1.51
C CYS A 225 10.33 12.50 -1.13
N HIS A 226 10.97 13.46 -1.81
CA HIS A 226 10.86 14.90 -1.54
C HIS A 226 11.30 15.36 -0.15
N ARG A 227 12.01 14.52 0.61
CA ARG A 227 12.65 14.92 1.87
C ARG A 227 13.67 16.04 1.60
N GLN A 228 13.87 16.92 2.57
CA GLN A 228 14.97 17.89 2.49
C GLN A 228 16.32 17.19 2.52
N GLY A 229 17.18 17.51 1.56
CA GLY A 229 18.52 16.91 1.41
C GLY A 229 18.52 15.69 0.50
N LEU A 230 19.46 14.77 0.73
CA LEU A 230 19.54 13.53 -0.04
C LEU A 230 18.37 12.61 0.33
N PRO A 231 17.67 12.02 -0.65
CA PRO A 231 16.57 11.11 -0.36
C PRO A 231 17.12 9.76 0.15
N PHE A 232 16.46 9.22 1.17
CA PHE A 232 16.74 7.89 1.72
C PHE A 232 15.51 7.33 2.43
N SER A 233 15.38 6.01 2.45
CA SER A 233 14.27 5.37 3.15
C SER A 233 14.63 5.04 4.59
N LYS A 234 13.61 4.94 5.44
CA LYS A 234 13.75 4.46 6.81
C LYS A 234 12.50 3.70 7.24
N ILE A 235 12.66 2.80 8.20
CA ILE A 235 11.54 2.16 8.88
C ILE A 235 11.41 2.82 10.25
N ILE A 236 10.18 3.21 10.62
CA ILE A 236 9.90 3.88 11.89
C ILE A 236 8.89 3.05 12.67
N GLU A 237 9.15 2.87 13.96
CA GLU A 237 8.16 2.44 14.94
C GLU A 237 7.79 3.65 15.82
N ILE A 238 6.54 4.07 15.75
CA ILE A 238 5.99 5.24 16.43
C ILE A 238 4.96 4.82 17.48
N ASN A 239 5.07 5.36 18.69
CA ASN A 239 4.05 5.18 19.73
C ASN A 239 2.95 6.23 19.54
N PRO A 240 1.71 5.85 19.18
CA PRO A 240 0.64 6.81 18.90
C PRO A 240 0.12 7.55 20.14
N ASN A 241 0.43 7.07 21.36
CA ASN A 241 0.03 7.73 22.60
C ASN A 241 0.96 8.88 23.00
N THR A 242 2.25 8.79 22.63
CA THR A 242 3.27 9.79 22.99
C THR A 242 3.78 10.58 21.78
N ASN A 243 3.54 10.09 20.56
CA ASN A 243 4.14 10.56 19.31
C ASN A 243 5.69 10.48 19.30
N GLU A 244 6.27 9.58 20.10
CA GLU A 244 7.71 9.33 20.13
C GLU A 244 8.10 8.17 19.21
N ILE A 245 9.16 8.39 18.42
CA ILE A 245 9.80 7.33 17.64
C ILE A 245 10.59 6.45 18.61
N GLU A 246 10.12 5.22 18.83
CA GLU A 246 10.72 4.28 19.79
C GLU A 246 11.76 3.37 19.14
N TRP A 247 11.67 3.17 17.82
CA TRP A 247 12.65 2.42 17.05
C TRP A 247 12.73 2.93 15.60
N GLU A 248 13.93 2.93 15.02
CA GLU A 248 14.16 3.35 13.65
C GLU A 248 15.25 2.50 12.99
N TYR A 249 15.07 2.17 11.71
CA TYR A 249 16.11 1.58 10.86
C TYR A 249 16.32 2.43 9.62
N SER A 250 17.59 2.68 9.28
CA SER A 250 18.02 3.29 8.01
C SER A 250 19.28 2.56 7.53
N GLY A 251 19.62 2.72 6.25
CA GLY A 251 20.90 2.22 5.74
C GLY A 251 22.10 2.90 6.40
N ASP A 252 23.26 2.23 6.39
CA ASP A 252 24.54 2.81 6.79
C ASP A 252 25.60 2.54 5.70
N PRO A 253 25.97 3.55 4.88
CA PRO A 253 25.45 4.92 4.87
C PRO A 253 23.98 4.97 4.44
N PHE A 254 23.24 6.03 4.80
CA PHE A 254 21.79 6.14 4.53
C PHE A 254 21.39 5.92 3.06
N ILE A 255 22.27 6.25 2.11
CA ILE A 255 22.04 6.07 0.66
C ILE A 255 22.02 4.59 0.23
N SER A 256 22.48 3.67 1.08
CA SER A 256 22.43 2.22 0.82
C SER A 256 21.01 1.63 0.90
N PHE A 257 20.04 2.40 1.37
CA PHE A 257 18.65 2.00 1.48
C PHE A 257 17.73 3.12 0.99
N PHE A 258 17.17 2.95 -0.20
CA PHE A 258 16.24 3.93 -0.77
C PHE A 258 15.28 3.30 -1.78
N SER A 259 13.99 3.44 -1.49
CA SER A 259 12.90 3.13 -2.41
C SER A 259 11.95 4.31 -2.49
N SER A 260 11.91 4.98 -3.65
CA SER A 260 11.16 6.23 -3.86
C SER A 260 9.63 6.07 -3.83
N ASN A 261 9.13 4.85 -4.01
CA ASN A 261 7.72 4.51 -4.04
C ASN A 261 7.48 3.07 -3.60
N ILE A 262 6.21 2.64 -3.55
CA ILE A 262 5.78 1.29 -3.15
C ILE A 262 6.44 0.89 -1.82
N SER A 263 6.73 -0.39 -1.59
CA SER A 263 7.44 -0.89 -0.40
C SER A 263 6.53 -1.21 0.79
N SER A 264 7.05 -2.01 1.71
CA SER A 264 6.38 -2.41 2.95
C SER A 264 7.38 -2.84 4.01
N CYS A 265 6.92 -2.87 5.26
CA CYS A 265 7.65 -3.46 6.38
C CYS A 265 6.68 -4.20 7.31
N GLU A 266 7.12 -5.33 7.85
CA GLU A 266 6.32 -6.21 8.70
C GLU A 266 7.17 -6.68 9.88
N ARG A 267 6.70 -6.46 11.12
CA ARG A 267 7.33 -7.05 12.30
C ARG A 267 6.91 -8.52 12.39
N LEU A 268 7.88 -9.41 12.45
CA LEU A 268 7.69 -10.85 12.50
C LEU A 268 7.55 -11.36 13.94
N PRO A 269 6.94 -12.54 14.18
CA PRO A 269 6.76 -13.10 15.53
C PRO A 269 8.06 -13.35 16.32
N ASN A 270 9.20 -13.48 15.63
CA ASN A 270 10.52 -13.62 16.26
C ASN A 270 11.16 -12.27 16.66
N GLY A 271 10.47 -11.14 16.43
CA GLY A 271 10.96 -9.79 16.71
C GLY A 271 11.72 -9.13 15.54
N ASN A 272 12.07 -9.90 14.51
CA ASN A 272 12.72 -9.38 13.31
C ASN A 272 11.76 -8.52 12.48
N THR A 273 12.29 -7.71 11.57
CA THR A 273 11.49 -6.93 10.62
C THR A 273 11.78 -7.41 9.21
N LEU A 274 10.76 -7.87 8.49
CA LEU A 274 10.82 -8.07 7.04
C LEU A 274 10.61 -6.72 6.35
N ILE A 275 11.47 -6.38 5.40
CA ILE A 275 11.43 -5.12 4.67
C ILE A 275 11.41 -5.43 3.18
N THR A 276 10.42 -4.89 2.47
CA THR A 276 10.35 -4.90 1.01
C THR A 276 10.85 -3.56 0.50
N GLU A 277 12.10 -3.47 0.06
CA GLU A 277 12.63 -2.34 -0.69
C GLU A 277 12.11 -2.43 -2.13
N GLY A 278 10.92 -1.87 -2.35
CA GLY A 278 10.09 -2.27 -3.48
C GLY A 278 10.61 -1.83 -4.85
N ALA A 279 11.06 -0.58 -5.01
CA ALA A 279 11.50 -0.05 -6.30
C ALA A 279 12.75 -0.77 -6.87
N PRO A 280 13.79 -1.06 -6.05
CA PRO A 280 14.93 -1.89 -6.45
C PRO A 280 14.65 -3.41 -6.50
N GLY A 281 13.47 -3.86 -6.03
CA GLY A 281 13.10 -5.28 -6.04
C GLY A 281 13.86 -6.13 -5.03
N ARG A 282 14.19 -5.57 -3.86
CA ARG A 282 14.90 -6.27 -2.78
C ARG A 282 13.98 -6.53 -1.59
N ILE A 283 14.10 -7.70 -0.99
CA ILE A 283 13.45 -8.05 0.27
C ILE A 283 14.56 -8.46 1.23
N PHE A 284 14.53 -7.98 2.46
CA PHE A 284 15.50 -8.37 3.46
C PHE A 284 14.87 -8.42 4.85
N GLU A 285 15.43 -9.26 5.72
CA GLU A 285 15.01 -9.42 7.10
C GLU A 285 16.12 -8.91 8.02
N ILE A 286 15.76 -8.09 9.00
CA ILE A 286 16.69 -7.56 10.00
C ILE A 286 16.30 -7.98 11.41
N THR A 287 17.29 -8.15 12.29
CA THR A 287 17.07 -8.27 13.73
C THR A 287 16.57 -6.95 14.32
N HIS A 288 16.10 -6.98 15.57
CA HIS A 288 15.76 -5.76 16.30
C HIS A 288 16.99 -4.85 16.50
N GLU A 289 18.18 -5.45 16.62
CA GLU A 289 19.49 -4.81 16.66
C GLU A 289 19.99 -4.32 15.29
N LYS A 290 19.16 -4.44 14.24
CA LYS A 290 19.37 -3.89 12.88
C LYS A 290 20.40 -4.64 12.03
N GLU A 291 20.68 -5.90 12.37
CA GLU A 291 21.54 -6.77 11.56
C GLU A 291 20.73 -7.46 10.47
N ILE A 292 21.20 -7.42 9.22
CA ILE A 292 20.58 -8.17 8.12
C ILE A 292 20.89 -9.66 8.30
N VAL A 293 19.85 -10.48 8.41
CA VAL A 293 19.95 -11.95 8.62
C VAL A 293 19.47 -12.76 7.43
N TRP A 294 18.73 -12.14 6.51
CA TRP A 294 18.29 -12.76 5.27
C TRP A 294 18.06 -11.69 4.21
N GLU A 295 18.31 -12.04 2.94
CA GLU A 295 18.15 -11.13 1.81
C GLU A 295 17.78 -11.91 0.55
N TYR A 296 16.91 -11.31 -0.25
CA TYR A 296 16.44 -11.81 -1.53
C TYR A 296 16.33 -10.67 -2.53
N ILE A 297 16.88 -10.88 -3.72
CA ILE A 297 16.74 -9.98 -4.86
C ILE A 297 15.81 -10.63 -5.86
N ASN A 298 14.74 -9.94 -6.24
CA ASN A 298 13.80 -10.44 -7.21
C ASN A 298 14.50 -10.71 -8.56
N PRO A 299 14.56 -11.97 -9.03
CA PRO A 299 15.15 -12.32 -10.31
C PRO A 299 14.18 -12.12 -11.49
N PHE A 300 12.89 -11.87 -11.22
CA PHE A 300 11.87 -11.69 -12.24
C PHE A 300 11.91 -10.26 -12.79
N GLU A 301 12.56 -10.10 -13.94
CA GLU A 301 12.57 -8.85 -14.68
C GLU A 301 11.34 -8.72 -15.57
N VAL A 302 10.72 -7.55 -15.50
CA VAL A 302 9.66 -7.16 -16.41
C VAL A 302 10.25 -6.28 -17.51
N GLN A 303 10.17 -6.76 -18.76
CA GLN A 303 10.47 -5.92 -19.92
C GLN A 303 9.47 -4.75 -20.00
N GLY A 304 9.99 -3.53 -20.09
CA GLY A 304 9.22 -2.31 -20.33
C GLY A 304 10.03 -1.30 -21.12
N GLU A 305 9.40 -0.19 -21.53
CA GLU A 305 10.01 0.86 -22.37
C GLU A 305 11.05 1.73 -21.64
N ALA A 306 11.22 1.57 -20.32
CA ALA A 306 12.20 2.31 -19.54
C ALA A 306 13.59 1.65 -19.60
N PRO A 307 14.69 2.42 -19.54
CA PRO A 307 16.06 1.92 -19.76
C PRO A 307 16.62 1.02 -18.63
N ILE A 308 15.82 0.66 -17.62
CA ILE A 308 16.25 -0.13 -16.46
C ILE A 308 15.28 -1.31 -16.31
N PRO A 309 15.78 -2.57 -16.20
CA PRO A 309 14.95 -3.72 -15.86
C PRO A 309 14.15 -3.44 -14.60
N LYS A 310 12.82 -3.66 -14.66
CA LYS A 310 11.94 -3.47 -13.51
C LYS A 310 11.73 -4.81 -12.83
N ASN A 311 12.55 -5.13 -11.84
CA ASN A 311 12.29 -6.20 -10.88
C ASN A 311 11.51 -5.71 -9.65
N ALA A 312 10.84 -4.56 -9.76
CA ALA A 312 10.13 -3.94 -8.64
C ALA A 312 9.06 -4.86 -8.02
N ILE A 313 9.04 -4.88 -6.68
CA ILE A 313 8.07 -5.62 -5.88
C ILE A 313 7.14 -4.61 -5.21
N PHE A 314 5.83 -4.77 -5.37
CA PHE A 314 4.87 -3.86 -4.73
C PHE A 314 4.95 -3.96 -3.20
N ARG A 315 4.75 -5.17 -2.68
CA ARG A 315 4.87 -5.57 -1.26
C ARG A 315 5.17 -7.07 -1.17
N SER A 316 5.67 -7.54 -0.03
CA SER A 316 5.81 -8.96 0.31
C SER A 316 5.37 -9.22 1.76
N HIS A 317 5.02 -10.46 2.07
CA HIS A 317 4.57 -10.92 3.39
C HIS A 317 5.33 -12.17 3.80
N ARG A 318 5.50 -12.38 5.11
CA ARG A 318 6.03 -13.64 5.65
C ARG A 318 4.92 -14.53 6.18
N TYR A 319 4.93 -15.79 5.78
CA TYR A 319 4.03 -16.80 6.33
C TYR A 319 4.82 -17.91 7.02
N ASP A 320 4.39 -18.32 8.21
CA ASP A 320 4.96 -19.49 8.88
C ASP A 320 4.68 -20.76 8.06
N LYS A 321 5.63 -21.69 8.03
CA LYS A 321 5.46 -22.95 7.30
C LYS A 321 4.23 -23.74 7.77
N ASN A 322 3.85 -23.61 9.04
CA ASN A 322 2.72 -24.29 9.66
C ASN A 322 1.42 -23.49 9.52
N HIS A 323 1.43 -22.32 8.89
CA HIS A 323 0.23 -21.53 8.64
C HIS A 323 -0.79 -22.40 7.87
N PRO A 324 -2.07 -22.48 8.29
CA PRO A 324 -3.05 -23.39 7.68
C PRO A 324 -3.19 -23.21 6.17
N ALA A 325 -3.16 -21.96 5.70
CA ALA A 325 -3.18 -21.63 4.28
C ALA A 325 -1.96 -22.22 3.52
N ILE A 326 -0.76 -22.16 4.11
CA ILE A 326 0.47 -22.69 3.50
C ILE A 326 0.42 -24.22 3.44
N GLN A 327 -0.02 -24.89 4.52
CA GLN A 327 -0.19 -26.35 4.54
C GLN A 327 -1.15 -26.79 3.42
N LYS A 328 -2.28 -26.10 3.25
CA LYS A 328 -3.26 -26.40 2.19
C LYS A 328 -2.70 -26.22 0.77
N ILE A 329 -1.78 -25.27 0.56
CA ILE A 329 -1.15 -25.03 -0.74
C ILE A 329 -0.13 -26.12 -1.07
N LEU A 330 0.65 -26.56 -0.09
CA LEU A 330 1.79 -27.45 -0.29
C LEU A 330 1.44 -28.95 -0.22
N GLY A 331 0.28 -29.31 0.34
CA GLY A 331 -0.22 -30.69 0.38
C GLY A 331 -0.22 -31.27 1.78
#